data_AF-A0A955F2G4-F1
#
_entry.id   AF-A0A955F2G4-F1
#
_cell.length_a   1.000
_cell.length_b   1.000
_cell.length_c   1.000
_cell.angle_alpha   90.00
_cell.angle_beta   90.00
_cell.angle_gamma   90.00
#
_symmetry.space_group_name_H-M   'P 1'
#
loop_
_entity.id
_entity.type
_entity.pdbx_description
1 polymer ?
#
loop_
_entity_poly.entity_id
_entity_poly.type
_entity_poly.pdbx_seq_one_letter_code
_entity_poly.pdbx_strand_id
1 'polypeptide(L)'
;GETGAGIFKEDGRGRMIGESPTAGMSSSKAEIELPSGLFKLRVSVASNMGRFNDGKGIEGIGVIPDEIVAFDRKDLSQGIDTLIRRAEEILAKQDD
;
A
#
# COMPACT_ATOMS: atom_id res chain seq x y z
N GLY A 1 -1.17 -5.74 -3.83
CA GLY A 1 -0.04 -4.82 -4.04
C GLY A 1 0.65 -4.42 -2.75
N GLU A 2 -0.12 -4.18 -1.66
CA GLU A 2 0.37 -3.60 -0.40
C GLU A 2 1.56 -4.33 0.22
N THR A 3 1.46 -5.65 0.41
CA THR A 3 2.55 -6.45 0.99
C THR A 3 3.84 -6.35 0.18
N GLY A 4 3.73 -6.31 -1.15
CA GLY A 4 4.90 -6.16 -2.03
C GLY A 4 5.54 -4.78 -1.88
N ALA A 5 4.74 -3.71 -1.98
CA ALA A 5 5.21 -2.33 -1.80
C ALA A 5 5.85 -2.11 -0.43
N GLY A 6 5.23 -2.65 0.63
CA GLY A 6 5.77 -2.60 1.98
C GLY A 6 7.12 -3.32 2.11
N ILE A 7 7.31 -4.48 1.47
CA ILE A 7 8.59 -5.20 1.54
C ILE A 7 9.72 -4.36 0.94
N PHE A 8 9.51 -3.74 -0.22
CA PHE A 8 10.53 -2.89 -0.84
C PHE A 8 10.86 -1.67 0.02
N LYS A 9 9.84 -1.05 0.63
CA LYS A 9 10.02 0.08 1.54
C LYS A 9 10.81 -0.31 2.79
N GLU A 10 10.32 -1.29 3.55
CA GLU A 10 10.92 -1.68 4.85
C GLU A 10 12.34 -2.23 4.68
N ASP A 11 12.63 -2.90 3.56
CA ASP A 11 13.98 -3.40 3.27
C ASP A 11 14.91 -2.31 2.72
N GLY A 12 14.45 -1.06 2.57
CA GLY A 12 15.22 0.06 2.01
C GLY A 12 15.55 -0.11 0.52
N ARG A 13 14.77 -0.92 -0.20
CA ARG A 13 14.98 -1.29 -1.62
C ARG A 13 14.10 -0.51 -2.59
N GLY A 14 13.23 0.34 -2.08
CA GLY A 14 12.41 1.23 -2.86
C GLY A 14 11.89 2.35 -1.98
N ARG A 15 11.62 3.51 -2.58
CA ARG A 15 10.96 4.63 -1.91
C ARG A 15 9.49 4.63 -2.28
N MET A 16 8.63 4.62 -1.28
CA MET A 16 7.18 4.59 -1.46
C MET A 16 6.59 5.98 -1.31
N ILE A 17 5.89 6.43 -2.34
CA ILE A 17 5.11 7.68 -2.31
C ILE A 17 3.64 7.37 -2.56
N GLY A 18 2.74 8.19 -2.01
CA GLY A 18 1.31 8.04 -2.22
C GLY A 18 0.50 9.08 -1.47
N GLU A 19 -0.79 9.21 -1.77
CA GLU A 19 -1.65 10.20 -1.11
C GLU A 19 -2.05 9.84 0.32
N SER A 20 -2.00 8.56 0.66
CA SER A 20 -2.42 8.02 1.96
C SER A 20 -1.80 6.63 2.20
N PRO A 21 -1.89 6.09 3.44
CA PRO A 21 -1.60 4.69 3.68
C PRO A 21 -2.43 3.78 2.78
N THR A 22 -1.88 2.62 2.44
CA THR A 22 -2.66 1.62 1.70
C THR A 22 -3.88 1.14 2.53
N ALA A 23 -4.82 0.44 1.91
CA ALA A 23 -6.08 0.03 2.54
C ALA A 23 -5.90 -0.86 3.79
N GLY A 24 -4.74 -1.50 3.96
CA GLY A 24 -4.44 -2.27 5.17
C GLY A 24 -5.04 -3.66 5.14
N MET A 25 -5.05 -4.29 3.96
CA MET A 25 -5.56 -5.65 3.74
C MET A 25 -4.39 -6.61 3.55
N SER A 26 -3.84 -7.08 4.66
CA SER A 26 -2.66 -7.96 4.68
C SER A 26 -2.97 -9.38 5.08
N SER A 27 -4.19 -9.62 5.57
CA SER A 27 -4.59 -10.94 6.04
C SER A 27 -4.83 -11.95 4.91
N SER A 28 -4.30 -13.16 5.10
CA SER A 28 -4.75 -14.33 4.33
C SER A 28 -6.20 -14.62 4.71
N LYS A 29 -7.06 -14.78 3.71
CA LYS A 29 -8.48 -15.05 3.91
C LYS A 29 -8.79 -16.49 3.57
N ALA A 30 -9.51 -17.16 4.46
CA ALA A 30 -10.19 -18.40 4.14
C ALA A 30 -11.64 -18.10 3.75
N GLU A 31 -12.11 -18.80 2.72
CA GLU A 31 -13.53 -18.83 2.38
C GLU A 31 -14.15 -20.07 3.00
N ILE A 32 -15.20 -19.87 3.79
CA ILE A 32 -15.99 -20.95 4.35
C ILE A 32 -17.29 -21.02 3.54
N GLU A 33 -17.49 -22.13 2.84
CA GLU A 33 -18.76 -22.42 2.19
C GLU A 33 -19.80 -22.79 3.25
N LEU A 34 -20.98 -22.19 3.14
CA LEU A 34 -22.07 -22.44 4.06
C LEU A 34 -23.03 -23.47 3.48
N PRO A 35 -23.69 -24.29 4.33
CA PRO A 35 -24.57 -25.37 3.87
C PRO A 35 -25.70 -24.91 2.95
N SER A 36 -26.11 -23.65 3.05
CA SER A 36 -27.17 -23.06 2.22
C SER A 36 -26.73 -22.78 0.77
N GLY A 37 -25.42 -22.65 0.51
CA GLY A 37 -24.88 -22.25 -0.79
C GLY A 37 -25.20 -20.82 -1.24
N LEU A 38 -25.95 -20.05 -0.44
CA LEU A 38 -26.44 -18.71 -0.81
C LEU A 38 -25.37 -17.62 -0.63
N PHE A 39 -24.42 -17.82 0.27
CA PHE A 39 -23.29 -16.92 0.48
C PHE A 39 -22.09 -17.66 1.07
N LYS A 40 -20.92 -17.04 0.95
CA LYS A 40 -19.65 -17.52 1.52
C LYS A 40 -19.19 -16.57 2.60
N LEU A 41 -18.65 -17.10 3.69
CA LEU A 41 -18.03 -16.31 4.74
C LEU A 41 -16.53 -16.16 4.44
N ARG A 42 -16.05 -14.92 4.31
CA ARG A 42 -14.62 -14.61 4.20
C ARG A 42 -14.08 -14.22 5.57
N VAL A 43 -13.21 -15.06 6.13
CA VAL A 43 -12.55 -14.80 7.42
C VAL A 43 -11.06 -14.63 7.25
N SER A 44 -10.50 -13.63 7.93
CA SER A 44 -9.05 -13.43 8.04
C SER A 44 -8.47 -14.46 8.99
N VAL A 45 -7.56 -15.32 8.51
CA VAL A 45 -7.01 -16.46 9.29
C VAL A 45 -5.57 -16.27 9.73
N ALA A 46 -4.81 -15.43 9.04
CA ALA A 46 -3.44 -15.08 9.41
C ALA A 46 -3.12 -13.68 8.89
N SER A 47 -2.32 -12.92 9.64
CA SER A 47 -1.82 -11.61 9.20
C SER A 47 -0.33 -11.49 9.51
N ASN A 48 0.40 -10.81 8.63
CA ASN A 48 1.82 -10.53 8.83
C ASN A 48 2.00 -9.30 9.73
N MET A 49 1.76 -9.49 11.03
CA MET A 49 1.78 -8.41 12.02
C MET A 49 3.19 -7.96 12.43
N GLY A 50 4.21 -8.80 12.25
CA GLY A 50 5.54 -8.53 12.82
C GLY A 50 6.48 -7.70 11.93
N ARG A 51 6.25 -7.64 10.61
CA ARG A 51 7.23 -7.09 9.68
C ARG A 51 7.12 -5.58 9.44
N PHE A 52 5.92 -5.02 9.56
CA PHE A 52 5.61 -3.68 9.07
C PHE A 52 5.26 -2.74 10.23
N ASN A 53 5.46 -1.44 10.00
CA ASN A 53 5.07 -0.38 10.96
C ASN A 53 5.64 -0.63 12.37
N ASP A 54 6.94 -0.91 12.46
CA ASP A 54 7.64 -1.24 13.73
C ASP A 54 7.01 -2.44 14.49
N GLY A 55 6.53 -3.44 13.75
CA GLY A 55 5.92 -4.65 14.33
C GLY A 55 4.45 -4.49 14.72
N LYS A 56 3.79 -3.42 14.27
CA LYS A 56 2.33 -3.22 14.45
C LYS A 56 1.49 -3.88 13.37
N GLY A 57 2.11 -4.28 12.25
CA GLY A 57 1.43 -4.93 11.14
C GLY A 57 0.74 -3.95 10.20
N ILE A 58 0.15 -4.49 9.13
CA ILE A 58 -0.54 -3.70 8.09
C ILE A 58 -2.06 -3.69 8.30
N GLU A 59 -2.63 -4.69 8.99
CA GLU A 59 -4.09 -4.87 9.04
C GLU A 59 -4.80 -3.67 9.69
N GLY A 60 -5.66 -2.99 8.93
CA GLY A 60 -6.37 -1.79 9.37
C GLY A 60 -5.53 -0.50 9.44
N ILE A 61 -4.23 -0.57 9.12
CA ILE A 61 -3.30 0.58 9.14
C ILE A 61 -2.83 0.93 7.72
N GLY A 62 -2.54 -0.09 6.91
CA GLY A 62 -1.84 0.09 5.64
C GLY A 62 -0.33 0.11 5.78
N VAL A 63 0.34 0.15 4.63
CA VAL A 63 1.74 0.56 4.55
C VAL A 63 1.76 2.07 4.44
N ILE A 64 2.38 2.73 5.42
CA ILE A 64 2.55 4.19 5.42
C ILE A 64 3.65 4.54 4.40
N PRO A 65 3.40 5.44 3.42
CA PRO A 65 4.41 5.89 2.47
C PRO A 65 5.56 6.63 3.15
N ASP A 66 6.75 6.63 2.54
CA ASP A 66 7.87 7.48 2.97
C ASP A 66 7.55 8.97 2.74
N GLU A 67 6.73 9.26 1.74
CA GLU A 67 6.29 10.61 1.43
C GLU A 67 4.80 10.63 1.06
N ILE A 68 4.03 11.46 1.78
CA ILE A 68 2.63 11.72 1.45
C ILE A 68 2.58 12.80 0.37
N VAL A 69 2.01 12.46 -0.78
CA VAL A 69 1.90 13.34 -1.96
C VAL A 69 0.42 13.42 -2.35
N ALA A 70 -0.21 14.56 -2.08
CA ALA A 70 -1.58 14.80 -2.51
C ALA A 70 -1.64 14.99 -4.03
N PHE A 71 -2.68 14.46 -4.67
CA PHE A 71 -2.94 14.74 -6.08
C PHE A 71 -3.20 16.23 -6.32
N ASP A 72 -2.54 16.81 -7.32
CA ASP A 72 -2.83 18.16 -7.76
C ASP A 72 -3.90 18.11 -8.85
N ARG A 73 -5.03 18.79 -8.60
CA ARG A 73 -6.12 18.91 -9.57
C ARG A 73 -5.65 19.55 -10.88
N LYS A 74 -4.67 20.45 -10.84
CA LYS A 74 -4.13 21.09 -12.04
C LYS A 74 -3.39 20.07 -12.90
N ASP A 75 -2.51 19.28 -12.30
CA ASP A 75 -1.80 18.19 -12.99
C ASP A 75 -2.80 17.22 -13.63
N LEU A 76 -3.76 16.73 -12.83
CA LEU A 76 -4.76 15.78 -13.31
C LEU A 76 -5.60 16.37 -14.46
N SER A 77 -5.96 17.66 -14.39
CA SER A 77 -6.70 18.33 -15.47
C SER A 77 -5.91 18.47 -16.77
N GLN A 78 -4.58 18.36 -16.69
CA GLN A 78 -3.65 18.40 -17.82
C GLN A 78 -3.22 17.00 -18.28
N GLY A 79 -3.75 15.93 -17.66
CA GLY A 79 -3.35 14.55 -17.94
C GLY A 79 -1.98 14.17 -17.36
N ILE A 80 -1.48 14.94 -16.41
CA ILE A 80 -0.22 14.69 -15.70
C ILE A 80 -0.55 13.92 -14.42
N ASP A 81 0.08 12.77 -14.22
CA ASP A 81 0.00 12.04 -12.96
C ASP A 81 0.96 12.67 -11.94
N THR A 82 0.41 13.27 -10.89
CA THR A 82 1.18 13.95 -9.84
C THR A 82 2.19 13.02 -9.15
N LEU A 83 1.84 11.76 -8.93
CA LEU A 83 2.72 10.80 -8.26
C LEU A 83 3.87 10.39 -9.18
N ILE A 84 3.61 10.16 -10.47
CA ILE A 84 4.67 9.86 -11.45
C ILE A 84 5.62 11.04 -11.57
N ARG A 85 5.11 12.27 -11.75
CA ARG A 85 5.97 13.47 -11.82
C ARG A 85 6.83 13.60 -10.57
N ARG A 86 6.24 13.35 -9.39
CA ARG A 86 6.99 13.40 -8.14
C ARG A 86 8.06 12.32 -8.04
N ALA A 87 7.79 11.11 -8.52
CA ALA A 87 8.79 10.05 -8.58
C ALA A 87 9.98 10.43 -9.49
N GLU A 88 9.71 11.07 -10.63
CA GLU A 88 10.75 11.57 -11.54
C GLU A 88 11.63 12.64 -10.88
N GLU A 89 11.02 13.60 -10.17
CA GLU A 89 11.76 14.62 -9.42
C GLU A 89 12.66 14.03 -8.32
N ILE A 90 12.20 12.97 -7.66
CA ILE A 90 12.98 12.27 -6.63
C ILE A 90 14.15 11.54 -7.27
N LEU A 91 13.90 10.83 -8.38
CA LEU A 91 14.92 10.08 -9.10
C LEU A 91 16.03 11.00 -9.60
N ALA A 92 15.68 12.13 -10.22
CA ALA A 92 16.65 13.10 -10.75
C ALA A 92 17.59 13.66 -9.67
N LYS A 93 17.15 13.77 -8.41
CA LYS A 93 17.98 14.24 -7.28
C LYS A 93 18.93 13.20 -6.71
N GLN A 94 18.76 11.93 -7.07
CA GLN A 94 19.65 10.85 -6.61
C GLN A 94 20.87 10.66 -7.52
N ASP A 95 20.82 11.20 -8.74
CA ASP A 95 21.88 11.10 -9.75
C ASP A 95 22.88 12.29 -9.70
N ASP A 96 22.65 13.29 -8.84
CA ASP A 96 23.55 14.42 -8.53
C ASP A 96 24.43 14.12 -7.28
#